data_AF-A0A7R9UK82-F1
#
_entry.id   AF-A0A7R9UK82-F1
#
_cell.length_a   1.000
_cell.length_b   1.000
_cell.length_c   1.000
_cell.angle_alpha   90.00
_cell.angle_beta   90.00
_cell.angle_gamma   90.00
#
_symmetry.space_group_name_H-M   'P 1'
#
loop_
_entity.id
_entity.type
_entity.pdbx_description
1 polymer ?
#
loop_
_entity_poly.entity_id
_entity_poly.type
_entity_poly.pdbx_seq_one_letter_code
_entity_poly.pdbx_strand_id
1 'polypeptide(L)'
;RVAVEDGDCRQLLIVGTQSSGTTSTTHALRFALGLEVAHENSDASFSPCRDGTVSWVHGLRLLHGAAPPAESVRGLCSRAFTRVGFYRDTFRWPAECPEFPWRLGRWFAWDACLEAACERIVRANWGCARRELRADGAPPRGSCPTPFARTLLQVRHPLVTIASLSAKVCDDPLARPIEPEFATVVRALLPAGPWDGEAARTCLGFIGWYWLLYNEAMVGALDFEAAERTADRAAPTGVGGSADGDGGEYALSGWYRVEDTDACQIARLGGFVGERDGADG
;
A
#
# COMPACT_ATOMS: atom_id res chain seq x y z
N ARG A 1 18.10 -17.43 -8.34
CA ARG A 1 16.70 -16.95 -8.30
C ARG A 1 16.50 -16.06 -9.51
N VAL A 2 15.44 -16.29 -10.28
CA VAL A 2 15.14 -15.55 -11.51
C VAL A 2 14.84 -14.11 -11.12
N ALA A 3 15.44 -13.16 -11.83
CA ALA A 3 15.15 -11.76 -11.63
C ALA A 3 13.76 -11.46 -12.21
N VAL A 4 12.85 -10.91 -11.40
CA VAL A 4 11.57 -10.36 -11.88
C VAL A 4 11.91 -9.17 -12.79
N GLU A 5 11.49 -9.20 -14.06
CA GLU A 5 11.76 -8.13 -15.02
C GLU A 5 10.83 -6.93 -14.79
N ASP A 6 11.16 -5.77 -15.36
CA ASP A 6 10.30 -4.59 -15.35
C ASP A 6 8.98 -4.87 -16.10
N GLY A 7 7.94 -5.24 -15.35
CA GLY A 7 6.61 -5.57 -15.89
C GLY A 7 6.03 -6.87 -15.34
N ASP A 8 6.86 -7.73 -14.75
CA ASP A 8 6.42 -8.95 -14.07
C ASP A 8 5.74 -8.63 -12.73
N CYS A 9 4.83 -9.51 -12.31
CA CYS A 9 4.22 -9.43 -10.98
C CYS A 9 5.30 -9.63 -9.92
N ARG A 10 5.42 -8.66 -9.00
CA ARG A 10 6.32 -8.77 -7.85
C ARG A 10 5.70 -9.67 -6.80
N GLN A 11 6.51 -10.33 -5.99
CA GLN A 11 5.97 -11.37 -5.11
C GLN A 11 5.19 -10.84 -3.92
N LEU A 12 5.60 -9.71 -3.35
CA LEU A 12 4.98 -9.25 -2.11
C LEU A 12 4.78 -7.74 -2.03
N LEU A 13 3.55 -7.32 -1.74
CA LEU A 13 3.24 -6.02 -1.16
C LEU A 13 2.86 -6.21 0.31
N ILE A 14 3.52 -5.50 1.21
CA ILE A 14 3.08 -5.37 2.60
C ILE A 14 2.57 -3.96 2.81
N VAL A 15 1.31 -3.81 3.20
CA VAL A 15 0.71 -2.53 3.57
C VAL A 15 0.49 -2.47 5.07
N GLY A 16 0.64 -1.29 5.66
CA GLY A 16 0.34 -1.05 7.08
C GLY A 16 0.21 0.43 7.32
N THR A 17 -0.36 0.88 8.44
CA THR A 17 -0.42 2.32 8.73
C THR A 17 0.98 2.92 8.82
N GLN A 18 1.09 4.25 8.73
CA GLN A 18 2.32 4.91 9.13
C GLN A 18 2.65 4.56 10.59
N SER A 19 3.95 4.39 10.90
CA SER A 19 4.45 3.98 12.23
C SER A 19 4.06 2.56 12.68
N SER A 20 3.52 1.73 11.79
CA SER A 20 3.24 0.31 12.07
C SER A 20 4.49 -0.59 12.07
N GLY A 21 5.70 -0.04 11.86
CA GLY A 21 6.95 -0.83 11.78
C GLY A 21 7.33 -1.27 10.36
N THR A 22 6.88 -0.56 9.32
CA THR A 22 7.20 -0.89 7.92
C THR A 22 8.70 -0.87 7.63
N THR A 23 9.44 0.07 8.23
CA THR A 23 10.91 0.14 8.12
C THR A 23 11.60 -1.07 8.75
N SER A 24 11.18 -1.50 9.95
CA SER A 24 11.77 -2.68 10.60
C SER A 24 11.46 -3.97 9.83
N THR A 25 10.24 -4.11 9.30
CA THR A 25 9.88 -5.24 8.44
C THR A 25 10.75 -5.29 7.18
N THR A 26 10.92 -4.16 6.51
CA THR A 26 11.79 -4.06 5.32
C THR A 26 13.22 -4.48 5.66
N HIS A 27 13.76 -3.95 6.77
CA HIS A 27 15.11 -4.28 7.23
C HIS A 27 15.24 -5.78 7.53
N ALA A 28 14.26 -6.39 8.20
CA ALA A 28 14.28 -7.80 8.51
C ALA A 28 14.26 -8.68 7.24
N LEU A 29 13.36 -8.41 6.29
CA LEU A 29 13.30 -9.15 5.03
C LEU A 29 14.59 -9.00 4.20
N ARG A 30 15.15 -7.78 4.15
CA ARG A 30 16.35 -7.50 3.37
C ARG A 30 17.60 -8.12 3.98
N PHE A 31 17.84 -7.89 5.26
CA PHE A 31 19.12 -8.23 5.89
C PHE A 31 19.12 -9.61 6.55
N ALA A 32 17.98 -10.11 7.03
CA ALA A 32 17.93 -11.45 7.59
C ALA A 32 17.76 -12.52 6.50
N LEU A 33 17.05 -12.22 5.41
CA LEU A 33 16.70 -13.21 4.37
C LEU A 33 17.29 -12.93 2.99
N GLY A 34 17.95 -11.78 2.80
CA GLY A 34 18.53 -11.40 1.51
C GLY A 34 17.49 -11.09 0.44
N LEU A 35 16.25 -10.72 0.81
CA LEU A 35 15.21 -10.36 -0.15
C LEU A 35 15.41 -8.91 -0.66
N GLU A 36 15.17 -8.70 -1.94
CA GLU A 36 15.18 -7.39 -2.58
C GLU A 36 13.82 -6.69 -2.40
N VAL A 37 13.52 -6.31 -1.15
CA VAL A 37 12.30 -5.59 -0.76
C VAL A 37 12.66 -4.15 -0.37
N ALA A 38 11.89 -3.17 -0.85
CA ALA A 38 12.07 -1.77 -0.48
C ALA A 38 10.98 -1.22 0.45
N HIS A 39 11.37 -0.20 1.23
CA HIS A 39 10.47 0.57 2.07
C HIS A 39 9.92 1.75 1.27
N GLU A 40 8.60 1.84 1.15
CA GLU A 40 7.90 2.97 0.50
C GLU A 40 8.33 3.24 -0.94
N ASN A 41 8.79 2.22 -1.68
CA ASN A 41 9.23 2.29 -3.07
C ASN A 41 8.85 1.01 -3.83
N SER A 42 8.16 1.14 -4.95
CA SER A 42 7.80 0.05 -5.87
C SER A 42 8.42 0.17 -7.27
N ASP A 43 9.40 1.05 -7.46
CA ASP A 43 10.13 1.28 -8.70
C ASP A 43 11.51 0.58 -8.66
N ALA A 44 11.69 -0.46 -9.50
CA ALA A 44 12.94 -1.22 -9.57
C ALA A 44 14.00 -0.55 -10.45
N SER A 45 13.65 0.49 -11.20
CA SER A 45 14.60 1.16 -12.09
C SER A 45 15.77 1.80 -11.34
N PHE A 46 15.61 2.12 -10.04
CA PHE A 46 16.62 2.85 -9.25
C PHE A 46 16.93 2.23 -7.88
N SER A 47 16.21 1.19 -7.45
CA SER A 47 16.36 0.60 -6.12
C SER A 47 16.12 -0.91 -6.17
N PRO A 48 16.89 -1.73 -5.42
CA PRO A 48 16.66 -3.16 -5.32
C PRO A 48 15.34 -3.44 -4.57
N CYS A 49 14.24 -3.51 -5.33
CA CYS A 49 12.89 -3.79 -4.84
C CYS A 49 12.17 -4.87 -5.66
N ARG A 50 12.96 -5.69 -6.37
CA ARG A 50 12.51 -6.75 -7.27
C ARG A 50 11.51 -7.70 -6.64
N ASP A 51 11.75 -8.10 -5.40
CA ASP A 51 10.96 -9.14 -4.73
C ASP A 51 9.67 -8.56 -4.12
N GLY A 52 9.65 -7.27 -3.78
CA GLY A 52 8.47 -6.64 -3.20
C GLY A 52 8.66 -5.26 -2.59
N THR A 53 7.62 -4.79 -1.92
CA THR A 53 7.57 -3.46 -1.26
C THR A 53 6.84 -3.55 0.08
N VAL A 54 7.34 -2.85 1.09
CA VAL A 54 6.61 -2.58 2.35
C VAL A 54 6.27 -1.10 2.40
N SER A 55 4.99 -0.73 2.43
CA SER A 55 4.61 0.68 2.31
C SER A 55 3.20 0.96 2.82
N TRP A 56 3.06 2.06 3.55
CA TRP A 56 1.75 2.56 3.97
C TRP A 56 0.99 3.24 2.82
N VAL A 57 1.66 4.06 2.02
CA VAL A 57 1.03 4.80 0.92
C VAL A 57 0.50 3.88 -0.18
N HIS A 58 1.16 2.73 -0.43
CA HIS A 58 0.64 1.75 -1.40
C HIS A 58 -0.69 1.12 -0.98
N GLY A 59 -1.11 1.28 0.29
CA GLY A 59 -2.46 0.94 0.74
C GLY A 59 -3.56 1.70 0.00
N LEU A 60 -3.26 2.84 -0.65
CA LEU A 60 -4.24 3.56 -1.48
C LEU A 60 -4.84 2.68 -2.59
N ARG A 61 -4.12 1.63 -3.00
CA ARG A 61 -4.58 0.63 -3.98
C ARG A 61 -5.74 -0.23 -3.51
N LEU A 62 -5.92 -0.33 -2.19
CA LEU A 62 -6.93 -1.14 -1.51
C LEU A 62 -8.08 -0.28 -0.98
N LEU A 63 -8.07 1.03 -1.20
CA LEU A 63 -9.18 1.89 -0.81
C LEU A 63 -10.41 1.62 -1.70
N HIS A 64 -11.60 1.67 -1.10
CA HIS A 64 -12.86 1.45 -1.83
C HIS A 64 -13.19 2.65 -2.73
N GLY A 65 -13.81 2.36 -3.87
CA GLY A 65 -14.49 3.35 -4.71
C GLY A 65 -13.57 4.12 -5.66
N ALA A 66 -14.15 5.14 -6.30
CA ALA A 66 -13.41 6.05 -7.16
C ALA A 66 -12.38 6.85 -6.35
N ALA A 67 -11.33 7.31 -7.04
CA ALA A 67 -10.43 8.31 -6.48
C ALA A 67 -11.24 9.52 -5.96
N PRO A 68 -10.78 10.17 -4.87
CA PRO A 68 -11.49 11.29 -4.28
C PRO A 68 -11.58 12.45 -5.29
N PRO A 69 -12.41 13.48 -5.00
CA PRO A 69 -12.55 14.64 -5.86
C PRO A 69 -11.19 15.19 -6.28
N ALA A 70 -11.13 15.78 -7.49
CA ALA A 70 -9.87 16.21 -8.07
C ALA A 70 -9.08 17.17 -7.16
N GLU A 71 -9.79 17.98 -6.37
CA GLU A 71 -9.21 18.88 -5.38
C GLU A 71 -8.46 18.15 -4.25
N SER A 72 -8.98 17.03 -3.76
CA SER A 72 -8.30 16.22 -2.73
C SER A 72 -7.01 15.59 -3.27
N VAL A 73 -7.05 15.08 -4.51
CA VAL A 73 -5.86 14.53 -5.17
C VAL A 73 -4.83 15.62 -5.43
N ARG A 74 -5.27 16.80 -5.90
CA ARG A 74 -4.39 17.96 -6.07
C ARG A 74 -3.74 18.37 -4.75
N GLY A 75 -4.49 18.38 -3.65
CA GLY A 75 -3.95 18.66 -2.32
C GLY A 75 -2.85 17.66 -1.89
N LEU A 76 -3.00 16.37 -2.23
CA LEU A 76 -1.96 15.36 -2.00
C LEU A 76 -0.74 15.53 -2.92
N CYS A 77 -0.92 16.19 -4.06
CA CYS A 77 0.10 16.33 -5.10
C CYS A 77 0.65 17.75 -5.25
N SER A 78 0.25 18.70 -4.40
CA SER A 78 0.63 20.11 -4.55
C SER A 78 2.05 20.41 -4.06
N ARG A 79 2.67 19.47 -3.34
CA ARG A 79 4.04 19.59 -2.80
C ARG A 79 4.62 18.24 -2.42
N ALA A 80 5.94 18.20 -2.20
CA ALA A 80 6.59 17.06 -1.58
C ALA A 80 6.29 16.99 -0.07
N PHE A 81 5.61 15.93 0.38
CA PHE A 81 5.33 15.70 1.80
C PHE A 81 6.46 14.91 2.46
N THR A 82 7.55 15.59 2.76
CA THR A 82 8.77 14.94 3.26
C THR A 82 8.60 14.29 4.64
N ARG A 83 7.71 14.82 5.49
CA ARG A 83 7.51 14.30 6.85
C ARG A 83 6.64 13.05 6.90
N VAL A 84 5.79 12.83 5.90
CA VAL A 84 4.81 11.75 5.92
C VAL A 84 5.26 10.51 5.15
N GLY A 85 6.43 10.52 4.52
CA GLY A 85 6.89 9.37 3.75
C GLY A 85 6.10 9.14 2.45
N PHE A 86 5.54 10.22 1.90
CA PHE A 86 5.01 10.23 0.54
C PHE A 86 6.11 10.81 -0.35
N TYR A 87 7.00 9.92 -0.79
CA TYR A 87 8.16 10.31 -1.57
C TYR A 87 7.86 10.22 -3.05
N ARG A 88 8.72 10.89 -3.83
CA ARG A 88 8.73 10.75 -5.27
C ARG A 88 8.85 9.27 -5.62
N ASP A 89 9.96 8.63 -5.29
CA ASP A 89 10.32 7.26 -5.71
C ASP A 89 9.39 6.15 -5.18
N THR A 90 8.29 6.50 -4.51
CA THR A 90 7.23 5.58 -4.13
C THR A 90 6.63 4.86 -5.32
N PHE A 91 6.41 5.56 -6.43
CA PHE A 91 5.86 5.00 -7.66
C PHE A 91 6.81 5.23 -8.83
N ARG A 92 6.61 4.49 -9.92
CA ARG A 92 7.33 4.70 -11.19
C ARG A 92 7.03 6.09 -11.75
N TRP A 93 8.07 6.90 -11.98
CA TRP A 93 7.89 8.25 -12.54
C TRP A 93 7.85 8.21 -14.06
N PRO A 94 6.98 9.04 -14.66
CA PRO A 94 6.93 9.18 -16.10
C PRO A 94 8.21 9.82 -16.65
N ALA A 95 8.67 9.34 -17.80
CA ALA A 95 9.84 9.91 -18.49
C ALA A 95 9.59 11.33 -19.04
N GLU A 96 8.34 11.78 -19.08
CA GLU A 96 7.93 13.06 -19.67
C GLU A 96 8.14 14.29 -18.77
N CYS A 97 8.75 14.14 -17.58
CA CYS A 97 9.26 15.28 -16.81
C CYS A 97 10.80 15.37 -17.02
N PRO A 98 11.27 16.01 -18.12
CA PRO A 98 12.65 15.92 -18.60
C PRO A 98 13.65 16.82 -17.85
N GLU A 99 13.18 17.83 -17.09
CA GLU A 99 14.05 18.76 -16.34
C GLU A 99 14.62 18.15 -15.06
N PHE A 100 14.91 16.85 -15.09
CA PHE A 100 15.22 16.08 -13.92
C PHE A 100 16.68 15.65 -13.90
N PRO A 101 17.60 16.49 -13.37
CA PRO A 101 18.95 16.05 -13.14
C PRO A 101 18.95 15.09 -11.94
N TRP A 102 19.07 13.80 -12.25
CA TRP A 102 19.38 12.66 -11.35
C TRP A 102 20.59 12.86 -10.41
N ARG A 103 21.24 14.04 -10.40
CA ARG A 103 22.50 14.35 -9.71
C ARG A 103 22.39 15.30 -8.52
N LEU A 104 21.24 15.90 -8.26
CA LEU A 104 21.10 16.85 -7.15
C LEU A 104 20.18 16.22 -6.11
N GLY A 105 20.71 15.99 -4.90
CA GLY A 105 20.06 15.24 -3.82
C GLY A 105 18.74 15.84 -3.31
N ARG A 106 18.54 15.88 -1.99
CA ARG A 106 17.28 16.23 -1.27
C ARG A 106 16.62 17.60 -1.60
N TRP A 107 17.06 18.34 -2.62
CA TRP A 107 16.78 19.75 -2.86
C TRP A 107 16.26 20.05 -4.27
N PHE A 108 15.28 19.28 -4.76
CA PHE A 108 14.59 19.64 -6.01
C PHE A 108 13.26 20.35 -5.73
N ALA A 109 12.90 21.27 -6.61
CA ALA A 109 11.62 21.98 -6.54
C ALA A 109 10.50 21.04 -6.97
N TRP A 110 9.39 21.04 -6.22
CA TRP A 110 8.17 20.39 -6.64
C TRP A 110 7.46 21.31 -7.64
N ASP A 111 7.54 20.98 -8.93
CA ASP A 111 7.01 21.79 -10.02
C ASP A 111 5.66 21.27 -10.54
N ALA A 112 5.10 21.99 -11.51
CA ALA A 112 3.82 21.64 -12.14
C ALA A 112 3.87 20.31 -12.90
N CYS A 113 5.02 19.88 -13.41
CA CYS A 113 5.16 18.57 -14.07
C CYS A 113 5.03 17.46 -13.04
N LEU A 114 5.74 17.59 -11.91
CA LEU A 114 5.70 16.62 -10.81
C LEU A 114 4.32 16.55 -10.15
N GLU A 115 3.64 17.69 -9.98
CA GLU A 115 2.25 17.72 -9.50
C GLU A 115 1.31 16.95 -10.44
N ALA A 116 1.37 17.22 -11.75
CA ALA A 116 0.54 16.53 -12.74
C ALA A 116 0.86 15.02 -12.81
N ALA A 117 2.14 14.65 -12.75
CA ALA A 117 2.58 13.26 -12.71
C ALA A 117 2.06 12.56 -11.45
N CYS A 118 2.19 13.21 -10.28
CA CYS A 118 1.64 12.70 -9.02
C CYS A 118 0.13 12.48 -9.11
N GLU A 119 -0.63 13.45 -9.61
CA GLU A 119 -2.09 13.32 -9.71
C GLU A 119 -2.48 12.10 -10.55
N ARG A 120 -1.84 11.93 -11.70
CA ARG A 120 -2.09 10.78 -12.57
C ARG A 120 -1.72 9.47 -11.90
N ILE A 121 -0.56 9.39 -11.25
CA ILE A 121 -0.10 8.18 -10.53
C ILE A 121 -1.09 7.83 -9.42
N VAL A 122 -1.46 8.80 -8.57
CA VAL A 122 -2.40 8.59 -7.47
C VAL A 122 -3.74 8.08 -8.01
N ARG A 123 -4.30 8.70 -9.06
CA ARG A 123 -5.57 8.26 -9.66
C ARG A 123 -5.50 6.87 -10.29
N ALA A 124 -4.38 6.55 -10.94
CA ALA A 124 -4.16 5.24 -11.55
C ALA A 124 -4.02 4.15 -10.49
N ASN A 125 -3.43 4.47 -9.34
CA ASN A 125 -3.25 3.52 -8.26
C ASN A 125 -4.47 3.42 -7.34
N TRP A 126 -5.34 4.43 -7.27
CA TRP A 126 -6.43 4.47 -6.30
C TRP A 126 -7.43 3.33 -6.47
N GLY A 127 -7.58 2.51 -5.44
CA GLY A 127 -8.48 1.37 -5.45
C GLY A 127 -8.20 0.36 -6.57
N CYS A 128 -7.06 0.45 -7.28
CA CYS A 128 -6.84 -0.35 -8.48
C CYS A 128 -6.71 -1.85 -8.20
N ALA A 129 -6.32 -2.24 -6.98
CA ALA A 129 -6.33 -3.63 -6.55
C ALA A 129 -7.75 -4.16 -6.29
N ARG A 130 -8.72 -3.27 -6.09
CA ARG A 130 -10.14 -3.60 -5.86
C ARG A 130 -11.03 -3.44 -7.08
N ARG A 131 -10.55 -2.82 -8.16
CA ARG A 131 -11.42 -2.46 -9.28
C ARG A 131 -11.89 -3.72 -9.97
N GLU A 132 -13.21 -3.93 -9.80
CA GLU A 132 -14.12 -4.84 -10.48
C GLU A 132 -13.42 -5.71 -11.52
N LEU A 133 -13.36 -7.01 -11.23
CA LEU A 133 -13.37 -8.00 -12.30
C LEU A 133 -14.43 -7.55 -13.30
N ARG A 134 -14.06 -7.51 -14.58
CA ARG A 134 -15.03 -7.32 -15.65
C ARG A 134 -16.16 -8.34 -15.45
N ALA A 135 -17.32 -8.11 -16.06
CA ALA A 135 -18.45 -9.05 -16.00
C ALA A 135 -18.09 -10.49 -16.48
N ASP A 136 -16.93 -10.67 -17.13
CA ASP A 136 -16.36 -11.95 -17.54
C ASP A 136 -15.37 -12.57 -16.53
N GLY A 137 -15.24 -12.01 -15.32
CA GLY A 137 -14.32 -12.50 -14.29
C GLY A 137 -12.85 -12.17 -14.55
N ALA A 138 -12.52 -11.43 -15.61
CA ALA A 138 -11.15 -11.02 -15.89
C ALA A 138 -10.82 -9.67 -15.23
N PRO A 139 -9.62 -9.49 -14.66
CA PRO A 139 -9.15 -8.16 -14.29
C PRO A 139 -9.16 -7.28 -15.55
N PRO A 140 -9.58 -6.01 -15.46
CA PRO A 140 -9.40 -5.10 -16.57
C PRO A 140 -7.90 -5.03 -16.90
N ARG A 141 -7.51 -5.55 -18.09
CA ARG A 141 -6.11 -5.56 -18.55
C ARG A 141 -5.48 -4.18 -18.30
N GLY A 142 -4.45 -4.13 -17.45
CA GLY A 142 -3.68 -2.92 -17.18
C GLY A 142 -4.26 -1.94 -16.14
N SER A 143 -5.21 -2.33 -15.29
CA SER A 143 -5.87 -1.38 -14.36
C SER A 143 -4.99 -0.93 -13.19
N CYS A 144 -4.03 -1.74 -12.74
CA CYS A 144 -3.15 -1.45 -11.61
C CYS A 144 -1.68 -1.57 -12.05
N PRO A 145 -0.90 -0.47 -12.07
CA PRO A 145 0.44 -0.43 -12.69
C PRO A 145 1.48 -1.44 -12.19
N THR A 146 1.28 -2.05 -11.02
CA THR A 146 2.09 -3.18 -10.55
C THR A 146 1.25 -4.08 -9.65
N PRO A 147 0.64 -5.16 -10.15
CA PRO A 147 -0.01 -6.09 -9.25
C PRO A 147 1.07 -6.95 -8.60
N PHE A 148 1.07 -6.94 -7.28
CA PHE A 148 1.89 -7.86 -6.50
C PHE A 148 1.14 -9.19 -6.44
N ALA A 149 1.86 -10.31 -6.57
CA ALA A 149 1.29 -11.66 -6.51
C ALA A 149 0.64 -11.94 -5.16
N ARG A 150 1.17 -11.34 -4.09
CA ARG A 150 0.56 -11.36 -2.76
C ARG A 150 0.55 -9.99 -2.12
N THR A 151 -0.52 -9.69 -1.42
CA THR A 151 -0.62 -8.51 -0.57
C THR A 151 -0.86 -8.93 0.88
N LEU A 152 -0.08 -8.41 1.83
CA LEU A 152 -0.26 -8.66 3.26
C LEU A 152 -0.60 -7.37 3.99
N LEU A 153 -1.56 -7.43 4.91
CA LEU A 153 -1.80 -6.37 5.87
C LEU A 153 -0.94 -6.57 7.11
N GLN A 154 0.00 -5.67 7.29
CA GLN A 154 0.79 -5.54 8.51
C GLN A 154 -0.01 -4.76 9.57
N VAL A 155 -0.32 -5.43 10.67
CA VAL A 155 -0.96 -4.82 11.83
C VAL A 155 0.05 -4.76 12.97
N ARG A 156 -0.02 -3.69 13.77
CA ARG A 156 0.76 -3.50 14.99
C ARG A 156 -0.19 -3.13 16.11
N HIS A 157 0.17 -3.39 17.37
CA HIS A 157 -0.64 -3.00 18.51
C HIS A 157 -1.10 -1.53 18.39
N PRO A 158 -2.41 -1.24 18.49
CA PRO A 158 -2.96 0.08 18.17
C PRO A 158 -2.32 1.19 19.00
N LEU A 159 -2.22 1.00 20.32
CA LEU A 159 -1.64 2.00 21.23
C LEU A 159 -0.17 2.28 20.93
N VAL A 160 0.60 1.29 20.47
CA VAL A 160 2.01 1.47 20.15
C VAL A 160 2.16 2.26 18.85
N THR A 161 1.29 1.98 17.87
CA THR A 161 1.22 2.74 16.61
C THR A 161 0.81 4.18 16.85
N ILE A 162 -0.25 4.39 17.63
CA ILE A 162 -0.76 5.72 18.01
C ILE A 162 0.32 6.50 18.76
N ALA A 163 0.98 5.89 19.76
CA ALA A 163 2.04 6.54 20.51
C ALA A 163 3.23 6.93 19.60
N SER A 164 3.68 6.01 18.75
CA SER A 164 4.79 6.26 17.82
C SER A 164 4.45 7.34 16.79
N LEU A 165 3.21 7.38 16.30
CA LEU A 165 2.77 8.40 15.37
C LEU A 165 2.59 9.74 16.06
N SER A 166 2.06 9.75 17.28
CA SER A 166 1.90 10.98 18.08
C SER A 166 3.25 11.64 18.36
N ALA A 167 4.26 10.86 18.72
CA ALA A 167 5.63 11.37 18.87
C ALA A 167 6.23 11.95 17.59
N LYS A 168 5.67 11.61 16.42
CA LYS A 168 6.13 12.07 15.10
C LYS A 168 5.40 13.32 14.62
N VAL A 169 4.09 13.43 14.86
CA VAL A 169 3.21 14.44 14.23
C VAL A 169 2.44 15.32 15.21
N CYS A 170 2.64 15.13 16.52
CA CYS A 170 2.08 16.01 17.55
C CYS A 170 3.20 16.78 18.26
N ASP A 171 3.06 18.11 18.35
CA ASP A 171 3.87 18.91 19.26
C ASP A 171 3.39 18.73 20.71
N ASP A 172 2.07 18.67 20.91
CA ASP A 172 1.40 18.29 22.15
C ASP A 172 0.26 17.29 21.82
N PRO A 173 0.31 16.04 22.32
CA PRO A 173 -0.70 15.02 22.02
C PRO A 173 -2.12 15.37 22.46
N LEU A 174 -2.28 16.16 23.54
CA LEU A 174 -3.57 16.51 24.13
C LEU A 174 -4.10 17.86 23.62
N ALA A 175 -3.23 18.71 23.07
CA ALA A 175 -3.63 20.00 22.52
C ALA A 175 -3.83 19.97 20.99
N ARG A 176 -4.16 21.15 20.45
CA ARG A 176 -4.00 21.48 19.03
C ARG A 176 -2.60 22.08 18.82
N PRO A 177 -2.00 21.96 17.62
CA PRO A 177 -2.51 21.31 16.41
C PRO A 177 -1.80 19.98 16.06
N ILE A 178 -2.44 19.15 15.24
CA ILE A 178 -1.74 18.09 14.51
C ILE A 178 -0.88 18.71 13.40
N GLU A 179 0.25 18.07 13.08
CA GLU A 179 1.13 18.50 12.00
C GLU A 179 0.33 18.64 10.67
N PRO A 180 0.35 19.82 10.02
CA PRO A 180 -0.53 20.11 8.88
C PRO A 180 -0.31 19.23 7.64
N GLU A 181 0.93 18.83 7.33
CA GLU A 181 1.22 17.92 6.21
C GLU A 181 0.53 16.57 6.41
N PHE A 182 0.66 15.98 7.59
CA PHE A 182 0.01 14.73 7.94
C PHE A 182 -1.51 14.83 7.86
N ALA A 183 -2.11 15.90 8.41
CA ALA A 183 -3.55 16.12 8.33
C ALA A 183 -4.04 16.24 6.88
N THR A 184 -3.30 16.95 6.02
CA THR A 184 -3.62 17.11 4.59
C THR A 184 -3.68 15.75 3.91
N VAL A 185 -2.67 14.91 4.12
CA VAL A 185 -2.59 13.61 3.46
C VAL A 185 -3.65 12.63 3.97
N VAL A 186 -3.89 12.58 5.28
CA VAL A 186 -4.94 11.71 5.85
C VAL A 186 -6.32 12.10 5.34
N ARG A 187 -6.63 13.41 5.32
CA ARG A 187 -7.92 13.92 4.81
C ARG A 187 -8.12 13.60 3.33
N ALA A 188 -7.04 13.67 2.53
CA ALA A 188 -7.09 13.29 1.13
C ALA A 188 -7.31 11.78 0.95
N LEU A 189 -6.63 10.95 1.76
CA LEU A 189 -6.73 9.48 1.71
C LEU A 189 -8.09 8.95 2.17
N LEU A 190 -8.67 9.57 3.20
CA LEU A 190 -9.86 9.09 3.89
C LEU A 190 -10.89 10.23 3.99
N PRO A 191 -11.44 10.72 2.86
CA PRO A 191 -12.25 11.95 2.82
C PRO A 191 -13.55 11.85 3.62
N ALA A 192 -14.07 10.65 3.86
CA ALA A 192 -15.29 10.41 4.65
C ALA A 192 -15.06 10.42 6.17
N GLY A 193 -13.83 10.63 6.64
CA GLY A 193 -13.52 10.63 8.07
C GLY A 193 -14.08 11.86 8.81
N PRO A 194 -14.30 11.76 10.14
CA PRO A 194 -14.93 12.81 10.95
C PRO A 194 -13.92 13.91 11.33
N TRP A 195 -13.14 14.43 10.37
CA TRP A 195 -11.96 15.26 10.62
C TRP A 195 -12.23 16.61 11.28
N ASP A 196 -13.47 17.09 11.22
CA ASP A 196 -13.91 18.35 11.83
C ASP A 196 -14.80 18.10 13.08
N GLY A 197 -15.05 16.84 13.43
CA GLY A 197 -15.80 16.43 14.60
C GLY A 197 -15.01 16.62 15.90
N GLU A 198 -15.72 16.61 17.04
CA GLU A 198 -15.12 16.85 18.36
C GLU A 198 -14.01 15.84 18.70
N ALA A 199 -14.22 14.57 18.36
CA ALA A 199 -13.26 13.50 18.61
C ALA A 199 -11.97 13.61 17.79
N ALA A 200 -11.94 14.39 16.69
CA ALA A 200 -10.74 14.63 15.88
C ALA A 200 -10.07 15.99 16.20
N ARG A 201 -10.55 16.72 17.22
CA ARG A 201 -10.03 18.05 17.58
C ARG A 201 -8.66 18.04 18.26
N THR A 202 -8.29 16.93 18.89
CA THR A 202 -6.98 16.73 19.53
C THR A 202 -6.08 15.93 18.59
N CYS A 203 -4.75 16.08 18.73
CA CYS A 203 -3.82 15.33 17.90
C CYS A 203 -3.99 13.80 18.08
N LEU A 204 -4.12 13.33 19.33
CA LEU A 204 -4.40 11.93 19.64
C LEU A 204 -5.71 11.44 19.03
N GLY A 205 -6.77 12.24 19.12
CA GLY A 205 -8.07 11.92 18.56
C GLY A 205 -8.02 11.75 17.04
N PHE A 206 -7.35 12.68 16.35
CA PHE A 206 -7.14 12.60 14.90
C PHE A 206 -6.35 11.34 14.51
N ILE A 207 -5.26 11.03 15.22
CA ILE A 207 -4.43 9.84 14.97
C ILE A 207 -5.21 8.54 15.23
N GLY A 208 -6.03 8.51 16.29
CA GLY A 208 -6.89 7.37 16.59
C GLY A 208 -7.88 7.09 15.46
N TRP A 209 -8.54 8.14 14.95
CA TRP A 209 -9.42 8.03 13.79
C TRP A 209 -8.70 7.59 12.52
N TYR A 210 -7.52 8.15 12.24
CA TYR A 210 -6.69 7.71 11.12
C TYR A 210 -6.39 6.21 11.20
N TRP A 211 -5.90 5.75 12.36
CA TRP A 211 -5.56 4.34 12.56
C TRP A 211 -6.79 3.44 12.34
N LEU A 212 -7.92 3.80 12.92
CA LEU A 212 -9.16 3.03 12.81
C LEU A 212 -9.63 2.95 11.36
N LEU A 213 -9.85 4.10 10.72
CA LEU A 213 -10.41 4.18 9.37
C LEU A 213 -9.48 3.57 8.31
N TYR A 214 -8.16 3.71 8.47
CA TYR A 214 -7.21 3.06 7.58
C TYR A 214 -7.31 1.54 7.69
N ASN A 215 -7.27 0.98 8.89
CA ASN A 215 -7.35 -0.47 9.08
C ASN A 215 -8.72 -1.03 8.68
N GLU A 216 -9.81 -0.31 8.96
CA GLU A 216 -11.15 -0.66 8.49
C GLU A 216 -11.21 -0.71 6.96
N ALA A 217 -10.62 0.26 6.26
CA ALA A 217 -10.55 0.25 4.80
C ALA A 217 -9.75 -0.95 4.26
N MET A 218 -8.65 -1.32 4.91
CA MET A 218 -7.84 -2.48 4.51
C MET A 218 -8.56 -3.80 4.80
N VAL A 219 -9.20 -3.93 5.96
CA VAL A 219 -9.98 -5.13 6.32
C VAL A 219 -11.22 -5.27 5.43
N GLY A 220 -11.90 -4.17 5.13
CA GLY A 220 -13.01 -4.17 4.17
C GLY A 220 -12.58 -4.53 2.73
N ALA A 221 -11.28 -4.52 2.42
CA ALA A 221 -10.76 -5.09 1.18
C ALA A 221 -10.62 -6.62 1.28
N LEU A 222 -10.31 -7.19 2.45
CA LEU A 222 -10.32 -8.65 2.70
C LEU A 222 -11.73 -9.26 2.56
N ASP A 223 -12.72 -8.62 3.19
CA ASP A 223 -14.07 -9.18 3.30
C ASP A 223 -14.83 -9.17 1.97
N PHE A 224 -14.61 -8.13 1.15
CA PHE A 224 -15.20 -8.03 -0.19
C PHE A 224 -14.82 -9.25 -1.05
N GLU A 225 -13.56 -9.67 -0.99
CA GLU A 225 -13.05 -10.81 -1.75
C GLU A 225 -13.55 -12.15 -1.21
N ALA A 226 -13.67 -12.29 0.11
CA ALA A 226 -14.25 -13.49 0.71
C ALA A 226 -15.72 -13.68 0.28
N ALA A 227 -16.48 -12.58 0.18
CA ALA A 227 -17.86 -12.60 -0.31
C ALA A 227 -17.94 -12.98 -1.80
N GLU A 228 -17.09 -12.40 -2.66
CA GLU A 228 -17.04 -12.75 -4.09
C GLU A 228 -16.67 -14.22 -4.32
N ARG A 229 -15.65 -14.75 -3.62
CA ARG A 229 -15.29 -16.18 -3.69
C ARG A 229 -16.45 -17.11 -3.31
N THR A 230 -17.28 -16.69 -2.36
CA THR A 230 -18.45 -17.47 -1.94
C THR A 230 -19.54 -17.43 -3.00
N ALA A 231 -19.73 -16.28 -3.67
CA ALA A 231 -20.68 -16.11 -4.77
C ALA A 231 -20.31 -16.96 -5.99
N ASP A 232 -19.03 -16.97 -6.40
CA ASP A 232 -18.56 -17.75 -7.56
C ASP A 232 -18.65 -19.26 -7.35
N ARG A 233 -18.40 -19.76 -6.13
CA ARG A 233 -18.59 -21.18 -5.78
C ARG A 233 -20.05 -21.60 -5.74
N ALA A 234 -20.97 -20.67 -5.53
CA ALA A 234 -22.40 -20.93 -5.50
C ALA A 234 -23.05 -20.90 -6.90
N ALA A 235 -22.35 -20.39 -7.92
CA ALA A 235 -22.82 -20.44 -9.30
C ALA A 235 -22.77 -21.90 -9.82
N PRO A 236 -23.87 -22.45 -10.34
CA PRO A 236 -23.91 -23.84 -10.80
C PRO A 236 -22.98 -24.01 -12.01
N THR A 237 -21.93 -24.81 -11.84
CA THR A 237 -20.95 -25.13 -12.87
C THR A 237 -21.58 -25.97 -13.97
N GLY A 238 -22.02 -25.31 -15.04
CA GLY A 238 -22.31 -25.94 -16.31
C GLY A 238 -21.03 -26.47 -16.96
N VAL A 239 -20.80 -27.78 -16.81
CA VAL A 239 -20.04 -28.70 -17.68
C VAL A 239 -18.86 -28.13 -18.48
N GLY A 240 -17.65 -28.49 -18.05
CA GLY A 240 -16.57 -28.94 -18.95
C GLY A 240 -15.67 -27.88 -19.56
N GLY A 241 -14.73 -27.36 -18.78
CA GLY A 241 -13.55 -26.65 -19.29
C GLY A 241 -12.39 -26.79 -18.32
N SER A 242 -11.36 -27.56 -18.70
CA SER A 242 -10.08 -27.60 -18.00
C SER A 242 -9.42 -26.22 -18.11
N ALA A 243 -9.19 -25.59 -16.97
CA ALA A 243 -8.56 -24.28 -16.86
C ALA A 243 -7.30 -24.43 -15.99
N ASP A 244 -6.20 -24.85 -16.61
CA ASP A 244 -4.83 -24.64 -16.10
C ASP A 244 -4.41 -23.18 -16.36
N GLY A 245 -5.24 -22.24 -15.91
CA GLY A 245 -5.00 -20.80 -16.01
C GLY A 245 -4.64 -20.28 -14.64
N ASP A 246 -3.34 -20.16 -14.38
CA ASP A 246 -2.74 -19.48 -13.24
C ASP A 246 -3.04 -17.96 -13.31
N GLY A 247 -4.31 -17.62 -13.11
CA GLY A 247 -4.79 -16.25 -12.98
C GLY A 247 -4.54 -15.78 -11.57
N GLY A 248 -3.35 -15.22 -11.32
CA GLY A 248 -2.97 -14.68 -10.02
C GLY A 248 -4.06 -13.79 -9.42
N GLU A 249 -4.65 -14.25 -8.34
CA GLU A 249 -5.72 -13.59 -7.59
C GLU A 249 -5.13 -12.33 -6.91
N TYR A 250 -5.58 -11.14 -7.32
CA TYR A 250 -4.98 -9.84 -6.95
C TYR A 250 -5.35 -9.34 -5.53
N ALA A 251 -5.53 -10.29 -4.62
CA ALA A 251 -6.16 -10.15 -3.33
C ALA A 251 -5.21 -9.78 -2.19
N LEU A 252 -5.76 -9.23 -1.10
CA LEU A 252 -5.10 -9.24 0.20
C LEU A 252 -5.03 -10.71 0.68
N SER A 253 -3.86 -11.32 0.51
CA SER A 253 -3.60 -12.74 0.74
C SER A 253 -3.56 -13.13 2.21
N GLY A 254 -3.50 -12.15 3.11
CA GLY A 254 -3.50 -12.37 4.55
C GLY A 254 -3.12 -11.13 5.34
N TRP A 255 -2.99 -11.31 6.65
CA TRP A 255 -2.52 -10.28 7.57
C TRP A 255 -1.66 -10.91 8.66
N TYR A 256 -0.84 -10.10 9.31
CA TYR A 256 -0.01 -10.56 10.42
C TYR A 256 0.24 -9.43 11.43
N ARG A 257 0.60 -9.82 12.66
CA ARG A 257 1.01 -8.89 13.72
C ARG A 257 2.52 -8.78 13.77
N VAL A 258 3.04 -7.56 13.70
CA VAL A 258 4.51 -7.32 13.69
C VAL A 258 5.19 -7.90 14.92
N GLU A 259 4.54 -7.84 16.09
CA GLU A 259 5.11 -8.31 17.34
C GLU A 259 5.20 -9.84 17.43
N ASP A 260 4.38 -10.55 16.67
CA ASP A 260 4.18 -11.99 16.80
C ASP A 260 4.70 -12.78 15.58
N THR A 261 5.27 -12.08 14.59
CA THR A 261 5.63 -12.67 13.28
C THR A 261 7.07 -12.37 12.92
N ASP A 262 7.91 -13.41 12.86
CA ASP A 262 9.30 -13.27 12.42
C ASP A 262 9.44 -13.13 10.89
N ALA A 263 10.62 -12.73 10.43
CA ALA A 263 10.88 -12.53 9.00
C ALA A 263 10.64 -13.78 8.15
N CYS A 264 10.98 -14.97 8.65
CA CYS A 264 10.77 -16.24 7.94
C CYS A 264 9.29 -16.59 7.81
N GLN A 265 8.48 -16.28 8.82
CA GLN A 265 7.02 -16.40 8.76
C GLN A 265 6.43 -15.41 7.76
N ILE A 266 6.86 -14.13 7.76
CA ILE A 266 6.44 -13.14 6.76
C ILE A 266 6.80 -13.61 5.34
N ALA A 267 8.01 -14.15 5.16
CA ALA A 267 8.44 -14.66 3.86
C ALA A 267 7.62 -15.86 3.37
N ARG A 268 7.20 -16.75 4.29
CA ARG A 268 6.27 -17.84 3.98
C ARG A 268 4.89 -17.32 3.57
N LEU A 269 4.33 -16.38 4.33
CA LEU A 269 3.06 -15.72 3.98
C LEU A 269 3.14 -15.04 2.61
N GLY A 270 4.27 -14.39 2.31
CA GLY A 270 4.57 -13.78 1.02
C GLY A 270 4.94 -14.75 -0.11
N GLY A 271 4.90 -16.06 0.12
CA GLY A 271 5.13 -17.08 -0.92
C GLY A 271 6.60 -17.22 -1.36
N PHE A 272 7.56 -16.71 -0.59
CA PHE A 272 9.00 -16.83 -0.92
C PHE A 272 9.62 -18.17 -0.55
N VAL A 273 8.96 -18.91 0.36
CA VAL A 273 9.39 -20.22 0.83
C VAL A 273 8.24 -21.16 0.54
N GLY A 274 8.42 -22.07 -0.41
CA GLY A 274 7.42 -23.10 -0.70
C GLY A 274 7.12 -23.91 0.55
N GLU A 275 5.86 -24.32 0.71
CA GLU A 275 5.55 -25.45 1.56
C GLU A 275 6.35 -26.61 0.98
N ARG A 276 7.39 -27.06 1.68
CA ARG A 276 7.94 -28.37 1.36
C ARG A 276 6.83 -29.33 1.70
N ASP A 277 6.06 -29.73 0.69
CA ASP A 277 5.15 -30.85 0.80
C ASP A 277 5.93 -31.96 1.47
N GLY A 278 5.53 -32.31 2.69
CA GLY A 278 6.17 -33.33 3.52
C GLY A 278 5.92 -34.73 2.98
N ALA A 279 6.07 -34.92 1.68
CA ALA A 279 6.00 -36.19 0.98
C ALA A 279 7.39 -36.48 0.42
N ASP A 280 8.26 -36.99 1.28
CA ASP A 280 9.31 -37.97 0.97
C ASP A 280 10.08 -38.24 2.26
N GLY A 281 9.51 -39.14 3.07
CA GLY A 281 10.11 -39.75 4.27
C GLY A 281 9.55 -41.14 4.45
#